data_AF-A0A420M7A5-F1
#
_entry.id   AF-A0A420M7A5-F1
#
_cell.length_a   1.000
_cell.length_b   1.000
_cell.length_c   1.000
_cell.angle_alpha   90.00
_cell.angle_beta   90.00
_cell.angle_gamma   90.00
#
_symmetry.space_group_name_H-M   'P 1'
#
loop_
_entity.id
_entity.type
_entity.pdbx_description
1 polymer ?
#
loop_
_entity_poly.entity_id
_entity_poly.type
_entity_poly.pdbx_seq_one_letter_code
_entity_poly.pdbx_strand_id
1 'polypeptide(L)' 'MVTPLRSRLEAQVIGTCQVLRSWLRAGIIRDLDPFFVSVAEEKDNLKMAHMTDDELQEWATARLENVVECH' A
#
# COMPACT_ATOMS: atom_id res chain seq x y z
N MET A 1 -5.66 12.08 28.77
CA MET A 1 -5.27 13.17 27.84
C MET A 1 -3.99 12.74 27.13
N VAL A 2 -4.02 12.58 25.81
CA VAL A 2 -2.82 12.37 24.99
C VAL A 2 -2.08 13.70 24.90
N THR A 3 -0.78 13.72 25.14
CA THR A 3 0.00 14.96 25.06
C THR A 3 0.08 15.44 23.59
N PRO A 4 0.00 16.75 23.30
CA PRO A 4 0.05 17.27 21.92
C PRO A 4 1.29 16.81 21.12
N LEU A 5 2.40 16.61 21.84
CA LEU A 5 3.65 16.09 21.27
C LEU A 5 3.49 14.67 20.73
N ARG A 6 2.75 13.80 21.45
CA ARG A 6 2.49 12.42 21.03
C ARG A 6 1.64 12.38 19.77
N SER A 7 0.58 13.19 19.70
CA SER A 7 -0.27 13.27 18.50
C SER A 7 0.52 13.76 17.27
N ARG A 8 1.45 14.70 17.45
CA ARG A 8 2.31 15.17 16.35
C ARG A 8 3.29 14.11 15.87
N LEU A 9 3.90 13.38 16.80
CA LEU A 9 4.79 12.26 16.47
C LEU A 9 4.04 11.16 15.73
N GLU A 10 2.85 10.78 16.21
CA GLU A 10 2.00 9.78 15.54
C GLU A 10 1.64 10.22 14.11
N ALA A 11 1.25 11.47 13.91
CA ALA A 11 0.95 12.01 12.58
C ALA A 11 2.17 12.00 11.65
N GLN A 12 3.35 12.37 12.16
CA GLN A 12 4.59 12.37 11.39
C GLN A 12 5.03 10.96 10.99
N VAL A 13 4.91 9.99 11.91
CA VAL A 13 5.20 8.58 11.63
C VAL A 13 4.27 8.07 10.54
N ILE A 14 2.96 8.30 10.66
CA ILE A 14 1.97 7.91 9.65
C ILE A 14 2.30 8.51 8.28
N GLY A 15 2.60 9.81 8.22
CA GLY A 15 2.97 10.49 6.98
C GLY A 15 4.24 9.89 6.35
N THR A 16 5.24 9.55 7.15
CA THR A 16 6.47 8.91 6.68
C THR A 16 6.18 7.53 6.08
N CYS A 17 5.38 6.70 6.77
CA CYS A 17 4.98 5.38 6.26
C CYS A 17 4.19 5.48 4.94
N GLN A 18 3.36 6.52 4.79
CA GLN A 18 2.60 6.76 3.56
C GLN A 18 3.50 7.15 2.39
N VAL A 19 4.48 8.04 2.61
CA VAL A 19 5.45 8.43 1.58
C VAL A 19 6.25 7.21 1.10
N LEU A 20 6.76 6.40 2.03
CA LEU A 20 7.49 5.18 1.70
C LEU A 20 6.65 4.20 0.88
N ARG A 21 5.39 3.98 1.25
CA ARG A 21 4.45 3.17 0.46
C ARG A 21 4.21 3.73 -0.93
N SER A 22 4.13 5.06 -1.07
CA SER A 22 3.98 5.69 -2.40
C SER A 22 5.19 5.44 -3.30
N TRP A 23 6.40 5.49 -2.72
CA TRP A 23 7.63 5.22 -3.46
C TRP A 23 7.75 3.77 -3.89
N LEU A 24 7.30 2.84 -3.03
CA LEU A 24 7.23 1.42 -3.37
C LEU A 24 6.29 1.19 -4.56
N ARG A 25 5.07 1.76 -4.52
CA ARG A 25 4.11 1.65 -5.63
C ARG A 25 4.58 2.31 -6.91
N ALA A 26 5.34 3.40 -6.82
CA ALA A 26 5.95 4.07 -7.97
C ALA A 26 7.19 3.34 -8.51
N GLY A 27 7.63 2.25 -7.88
CA GLY A 27 8.83 1.51 -8.25
C GLY A 27 10.14 2.26 -7.99
N ILE A 28 10.12 3.33 -7.19
CA ILE A 28 11.31 4.11 -6.82
C ILE A 28 12.20 3.30 -5.86
N ILE A 29 11.55 2.60 -4.92
CA ILE A 29 12.19 1.60 -4.05
C ILE A 29 11.65 0.22 -4.40
N ARG A 30 12.50 -0.80 -4.27
CA ARG A 30 12.17 -2.19 -4.65
C ARG A 30 11.59 -2.98 -3.49
N ASP A 31 12.05 -2.69 -2.28
CA ASP A 31 11.67 -3.39 -1.07
C ASP A 31 11.44 -2.38 0.05
N LEU A 32 10.43 -2.64 0.86
CA LEU A 32 10.10 -1.88 2.06
C LEU A 32 9.81 -2.89 3.17
N ASP A 33 10.26 -2.61 4.39
CA ASP A 33 10.02 -3.53 5.52
C ASP A 33 8.50 -3.78 5.67
N PRO A 34 8.07 -5.05 5.83
CA PRO A 34 6.66 -5.42 5.97
C PRO A 34 5.90 -4.61 7.03
N PHE A 35 6.60 -4.13 8.08
CA PHE A 35 6.03 -3.27 9.11
C PHE A 35 5.37 -1.99 8.55
N PHE A 36 5.86 -1.45 7.43
CA PHE A 36 5.35 -0.24 6.82
C PHE A 36 4.21 -0.48 5.81
N VAL A 37 3.98 -1.73 5.45
CA VAL A 37 2.94 -2.16 4.52
C VAL A 37 1.78 -2.72 5.35
N SER A 38 0.53 -2.40 4.99
CA SER A 38 -0.58 -3.02 5.70
C SER A 38 -0.63 -4.52 5.40
N VAL A 39 -1.08 -5.35 6.34
CA VAL A 39 -1.21 -6.81 6.16
C VAL A 39 -2.06 -7.16 4.92
N ALA A 40 -3.05 -6.32 4.60
CA ALA A 40 -3.85 -6.46 3.38
C ALA A 40 -3.03 -6.16 2.11
N GLU A 41 -2.22 -5.10 2.11
CA GLU A 41 -1.35 -4.75 0.99
C GLU A 41 -0.21 -5.77 0.80
N GLU A 42 0.35 -6.32 1.87
CA GLU A 42 1.40 -7.34 1.77
C GLU A 42 0.87 -8.63 1.13
N LYS A 43 -0.34 -9.05 1.52
CA LYS A 43 -1.02 -10.19 0.91
C LYS A 43 -1.34 -9.96 -0.58
N ASP A 44 -1.73 -8.74 -0.95
CA ASP A 44 -1.95 -8.37 -2.35
C ASP A 44 -0.62 -8.37 -3.14
N ASN A 45 0.46 -7.86 -2.57
CA ASN A 45 1.79 -7.87 -3.18
C ASN A 45 2.33 -9.29 -3.38
N LEU A 46 2.18 -10.17 -2.38
CA LEU A 46 2.58 -11.58 -2.49
C LEU A 46 1.77 -12.29 -3.60
N LYS A 47 0.46 -12.04 -3.66
CA LYS A 47 -0.39 -12.59 -4.72
C LYS A 47 0.04 -12.12 -6.09
N MET A 48 0.32 -10.82 -6.26
CA MET A 48 0.82 -10.27 -7.53
C MET A 48 2.17 -10.88 -7.91
N ALA A 49 3.07 -11.13 -6.97
CA ALA A 49 4.36 -11.76 -7.23
C ALA A 49 4.27 -13.23 -7.69
N HIS A 50 3.15 -13.91 -7.40
CA HIS A 50 2.90 -15.31 -7.76
C HIS A 50 1.96 -15.48 -8.96
N MET A 51 1.34 -14.40 -9.44
CA MET A 51 0.43 -14.43 -10.59
C MET A 51 1.20 -14.41 -11.90
N THR A 52 0.70 -15.13 -12.90
CA THR A 52 1.15 -14.98 -14.29
C THR A 52 0.65 -13.65 -14.88
N ASP A 53 1.31 -13.14 -15.93
CA ASP A 53 0.95 -11.86 -16.54
C ASP A 53 -0.51 -11.79 -16.99
N ASP A 54 -1.08 -12.90 -17.49
CA ASP A 54 -2.48 -13.00 -17.89
C ASP A 54 -3.43 -12.83 -16.67
N GLU A 55 -3.13 -13.49 -15.56
CA GLU A 55 -3.89 -13.40 -14.30
C GLU A 55 -3.75 -12.01 -13.66
N LEU A 56 -2.58 -11.39 -13.78
CA LEU A 56 -2.31 -10.05 -13.28
C LEU A 56 -3.15 -9.00 -14.04
N GLN A 57 -3.29 -9.18 -15.36
CA GLN A 57 -4.09 -8.29 -16.20
C GLN A 57 -5.57 -8.36 -15.83
N GLU A 58 -6.13 -9.57 -15.69
CA GLU A 58 -7.52 -9.76 -15.26
C GLU A 58 -7.79 -9.16 -13.87
N TRP A 59 -6.86 -9.38 -12.93
CA TRP A 59 -6.94 -8.78 -11.59
C TRP A 59 -6.92 -7.24 -11.65
N ALA A 60 -6.05 -6.65 -12.46
CA ALA A 60 -5.96 -5.20 -12.60
C ALA A 60 -7.25 -4.62 -13.19
N THR A 61 -7.83 -5.27 -14.20
CA THR A 61 -9.12 -4.85 -14.78
C THR A 61 -10.27 -4.94 -13.77
N ALA A 62 -10.39 -6.04 -13.03
CA ALA A 62 -11.43 -6.20 -12.01
C ALA A 62 -11.29 -5.16 -10.89
N ARG A 63 -10.05 -4.80 -10.52
CA ARG A 63 -9.80 -3.79 -9.48
C ARG A 63 -10.17 -2.39 -9.94
N LEU A 64 -9.99 -2.06 -11.22
CA LEU A 64 -10.40 -0.77 -11.80
C LEU A 64 -11.94 -0.65 -11.89
N GLU A 65 -12.63 -1.72 -12.28
CA GLU A 65 -14.11 -1.75 -12.34
C GLU A 65 -14.75 -1.52 -10.97
N ASN A 66 -14.23 -2.18 -9.92
CA ASN A 66 -14.71 -2.00 -8.55
C ASN A 66 -14.45 -0.58 -7.98
N VAL A 67 -13.42 0.12 -8.47
CA VAL A 67 -13.15 1.52 -8.07
C VAL A 67 -14.14 2.48 -8.74
N VAL A 68 -14.61 2.16 -9.94
CA VAL A 68 -15.61 2.96 -10.68
C VAL A 68 -17.01 2.85 -10.06
N GLU A 69 -17.37 1.72 -9.44
CA GLU A 69 -18.66 1.55 -8.76
C GLU A 69 -18.74 2.23 -7.37
N CYS A 70 -17.62 2.68 -6.80
CA CYS A 70 -17.60 3.36 -5.50
C CYS A 70 -17.78 4.89 -5.56
N HIS A 71 -18.20 5.44 -6.71
CA HIS A 71 -18.46 6.88 -6.90
C HIS A 71 -19.89 7.13 -7.38
#